data_AF-A0A8I0FBN7-F1
#
_entry.id   AF-A0A8I0FBN7-F1
#
_cell.length_a   1.000
_cell.length_b   1.000
_cell.length_c   1.000
_cell.angle_alpha   90.00
_cell.angle_beta   90.00
_cell.angle_gamma   90.00
#
_symmetry.space_group_name_H-M   'P 1'
#
loop_
_entity.id
_entity.type
_entity.pdbx_description
1 polymer ?
#
loop_
_entity_poly.entity_id
_entity_poly.type
_entity_poly.pdbx_seq_one_letter_code
_entity_poly.pdbx_strand_id
1 'polypeptide(L)'
;SMPLIVFSMLIVFLVAKRLMPRYTMIWVLAAGVLLSLILGKMNPVDVSFSLAIPQWISLEWTWNSTLNLAVPLILVSLTGQFLPGMAIMKLSGYDTPAKPIITVTSIASLAVACVGGITIVLASITAALCMGKDAHELKEK
;
A
#
# COMPACT_ATOMS: atom_id res chain seq x y z
N SER A 1 15.97 21.21 4.37
CA SER A 1 14.49 21.29 4.43
C SER A 1 13.77 19.95 4.42
N MET A 2 14.14 18.96 3.58
CA MET A 2 13.51 17.61 3.63
C MET A 2 13.65 16.85 4.96
N PRO A 3 14.81 16.91 5.67
CA PRO A 3 14.95 16.21 6.95
C PRO A 3 13.98 16.72 8.01
N LEU A 4 13.70 18.03 8.03
CA LEU A 4 12.82 18.66 9.02
C LEU A 4 11.38 18.14 8.93
N ILE A 5 10.87 17.93 7.72
CA ILE A 5 9.53 17.36 7.49
C ILE A 5 9.48 15.94 8.04
N VAL A 6 10.49 15.12 7.74
CA VAL A 6 10.57 13.73 8.21
C VAL A 6 10.62 13.65 9.74
N PHE A 7 11.49 14.44 10.37
CA PHE A 7 11.58 14.49 11.84
C PHE A 7 10.29 14.99 12.48
N SER A 8 9.65 16.00 11.91
CA SER A 8 8.37 16.51 12.42
C SER A 8 7.25 15.48 12.29
N MET A 9 7.16 14.77 11.15
CA MET A 9 6.19 13.68 10.97
C MET A 9 6.45 12.54 11.95
N LEU A 10 7.71 12.24 12.26
CA LEU A 10 8.09 11.23 13.25
C LEU A 10 7.69 11.64 14.68
N ILE A 11 7.89 12.90 15.05
CA ILE A 11 7.43 13.43 16.35
C ILE A 11 5.90 13.33 16.45
N VAL A 12 5.18 13.75 15.41
CA VAL A 12 3.71 13.64 15.36
C VAL A 12 3.27 12.18 15.46
N PHE A 13 3.96 11.27 14.77
CA PHE A 13 3.68 9.84 14.86
C PHE A 13 3.85 9.32 16.30
N LEU A 14 4.96 9.64 16.97
CA LEU A 14 5.21 9.19 18.34
C LEU A 14 4.18 9.74 19.34
N VAL A 15 3.83 11.02 19.21
CA VAL A 15 2.83 11.67 20.08
C VAL A 15 1.43 11.10 19.83
N ALA A 16 1.02 10.98 18.56
CA ALA A 16 -0.29 10.47 18.22
C ALA A 16 -0.45 8.98 18.55
N LYS A 17 0.62 8.18 18.38
CA LYS A 17 0.64 6.77 18.80
C LYS A 17 0.43 6.59 20.30
N ARG A 18 0.89 7.55 21.11
CA ARG A 18 0.72 7.52 22.57
C ARG A 18 -0.69 7.92 23.01
N LEU A 19 -1.30 8.91 22.36
CA LEU A 19 -2.59 9.47 22.77
C LEU A 19 -3.79 8.76 22.13
N MET A 20 -3.69 8.47 20.84
CA MET A 20 -4.79 7.92 20.03
C MET A 20 -4.23 6.99 18.95
N PRO A 21 -3.77 5.76 19.31
CA PRO A 21 -3.11 4.83 18.39
C PRO A 21 -3.93 4.58 17.11
N ARG A 22 -5.26 4.50 17.24
CA ARG A 22 -6.22 4.31 16.13
C ARG A 22 -6.16 5.38 15.04
N TYR A 23 -5.87 6.64 15.37
CA TYR A 23 -5.89 7.77 14.42
C TYR A 23 -4.51 8.31 14.05
N THR A 24 -3.45 7.62 14.49
CA THR A 24 -2.05 8.05 14.30
C THR A 24 -1.73 8.38 12.84
N MET A 25 -2.11 7.52 11.90
CA MET A 25 -1.80 7.72 10.47
C MET A 25 -2.48 8.97 9.89
N ILE A 26 -3.71 9.29 10.32
CA ILE A 26 -4.44 10.49 9.87
C ILE A 26 -3.72 11.75 10.34
N TRP A 27 -3.30 11.79 11.61
CA TRP A 27 -2.56 12.93 12.17
C TRP A 27 -1.21 13.14 11.49
N VAL A 28 -0.48 12.06 11.19
CA VAL A 28 0.79 12.14 10.47
C VAL A 28 0.60 12.67 9.06
N LEU A 29 -0.42 12.21 8.34
CA LEU A 29 -0.75 12.71 7.00
C LEU A 29 -1.11 14.21 7.04
N ALA A 30 -2.01 14.61 7.95
CA ALA A 30 -2.43 15.99 8.10
C ALA A 30 -1.24 16.92 8.42
N ALA A 31 -0.37 16.49 9.34
CA ALA A 31 0.85 17.24 9.66
C ALA A 31 1.78 17.33 8.45
N GLY A 32 2.00 16.23 7.72
CA GLY A 32 2.85 16.22 6.53
C GLY A 32 2.36 17.17 5.43
N VAL A 33 1.05 17.19 5.15
CA VAL A 33 0.44 18.12 4.19
C VAL A 33 0.60 19.56 4.65
N LEU A 34 0.27 19.86 5.91
CA LEU A 34 0.33 21.20 6.47
C LEU A 34 1.78 21.74 6.51
N LEU A 35 2.74 20.90 6.87
CA LEU A 35 4.17 21.24 6.81
C LEU A 35 4.63 21.47 5.37
N SER A 36 4.22 20.63 4.42
CA SER A 36 4.58 20.78 3.00
C SER A 36 4.04 22.09 2.40
N LEU A 37 2.82 22.49 2.79
CA LEU A 37 2.21 23.78 2.46
C LEU A 37 3.02 24.94 3.01
N ILE A 38 3.34 24.93 4.32
CA ILE A 38 4.10 26.00 4.97
C ILE A 38 5.52 26.13 4.40
N LEU A 39 6.17 25.00 4.09
CA LEU A 39 7.52 24.99 3.52
C LEU A 39 7.56 25.34 2.03
N GLY A 40 6.41 25.64 1.40
CA GLY A 40 6.33 26.02 -0.02
C GLY A 40 6.78 24.92 -0.98
N LYS A 41 6.68 23.65 -0.57
CA LYS A 41 7.12 22.50 -1.37
C LYS A 41 6.03 21.86 -2.22
N MET A 42 4.80 22.36 -2.11
CA MET A 42 3.75 21.99 -3.03
C MET A 42 3.98 22.71 -4.35
N ASN A 43 4.36 21.94 -5.37
CA ASN A 43 4.30 22.44 -6.74
C ASN A 43 2.83 22.66 -7.09
N PRO A 44 2.42 23.87 -7.50
CA PRO A 44 1.10 24.09 -8.04
C PRO A 44 0.97 23.26 -9.31
N VAL A 45 0.12 22.25 -9.26
CA VAL A 45 -0.29 21.47 -10.43
C VAL A 45 -1.61 22.06 -10.91
N ASP A 46 -1.73 22.34 -12.20
CA ASP A 46 -3.00 22.75 -12.80
C ASP A 46 -4.03 21.63 -12.59
N VAL A 47 -4.97 21.85 -11.67
CA VAL A 47 -6.03 20.90 -11.35
C VAL A 47 -7.12 21.01 -12.40
N SER A 48 -6.90 20.37 -13.53
CA SER A 48 -7.96 20.09 -14.49
C SER A 48 -8.79 18.90 -13.97
N PHE A 49 -10.03 19.17 -13.60
CA PHE A 49 -10.98 18.11 -13.27
C PHE A 49 -11.38 17.38 -14.57
N SER A 50 -10.67 16.29 -14.85
CA SER A 50 -11.00 15.37 -15.94
C SER A 50 -11.26 13.98 -15.36
N LEU A 51 -12.25 13.28 -15.90
CA LEU A 51 -12.53 11.91 -15.51
C LEU A 51 -11.41 11.02 -16.06
N ALA A 52 -10.71 10.30 -15.19
CA ALA A 52 -9.66 9.37 -15.62
C ALA A 52 -10.31 8.19 -16.37
N ILE A 53 -10.16 8.16 -17.69
CA ILE A 53 -10.71 7.10 -18.54
C ILE A 53 -9.61 6.04 -18.73
N PRO A 54 -9.89 4.76 -18.45
CA PRO A 54 -8.94 3.68 -18.68
C PRO A 54 -8.53 3.64 -20.16
N GLN A 55 -7.24 3.77 -20.44
CA GLN A 55 -6.69 3.67 -21.80
C GLN A 55 -6.25 2.23 -22.05
N TRP A 56 -6.63 1.68 -23.19
CA TRP A 56 -6.19 0.34 -23.57
C TRP A 56 -4.72 0.36 -23.97
N ILE A 57 -3.91 -0.47 -23.33
CA ILE A 57 -2.47 -0.61 -23.59
C ILE A 57 -2.21 -2.05 -24.06
N SER A 58 -1.62 -2.19 -25.24
CA SER A 58 -1.23 -3.49 -25.78
C SER A 58 -0.12 -4.11 -24.94
N LEU A 59 -0.29 -5.38 -24.55
CA LEU A 59 0.76 -6.11 -23.84
C LEU A 59 1.87 -6.49 -24.81
N GLU A 60 3.04 -5.89 -24.64
CA GLU A 60 4.27 -6.34 -25.29
C GLU A 60 5.03 -7.28 -24.35
N TRP A 61 5.19 -8.53 -24.78
CA TRP A 61 5.96 -9.51 -24.02
C TRP A 61 7.37 -9.63 -24.59
N THR A 62 8.37 -9.40 -23.75
CA THR A 62 9.78 -9.61 -24.10
C THR A 62 10.48 -10.45 -23.04
N TRP A 63 11.42 -11.27 -23.49
CA TRP A 63 12.23 -12.09 -22.59
C TRP A 63 13.10 -11.23 -21.66
N ASN A 64 13.60 -10.11 -22.17
CA ASN A 64 14.40 -9.16 -21.40
C ASN A 64 13.58 -8.55 -20.24
N SER A 65 12.38 -8.04 -20.50
CA SER A 65 11.51 -7.48 -19.45
C SER A 65 11.07 -8.54 -18.44
N THR A 66 10.87 -9.79 -18.89
CA THR A 66 10.52 -10.90 -18.00
C THR A 66 11.64 -11.18 -16.99
N LEU A 67 12.88 -11.30 -17.45
CA LEU A 67 14.01 -11.65 -16.58
C LEU A 67 14.51 -10.46 -15.75
N ASN A 68 14.56 -9.25 -16.32
CA ASN A 68 15.12 -8.09 -15.63
C ASN A 68 14.12 -7.36 -14.71
N LEU A 69 12.82 -7.43 -15.02
CA LEU A 69 11.81 -6.69 -14.26
C LEU A 69 10.80 -7.63 -13.60
N ALA A 70 10.15 -8.51 -14.36
CA ALA A 70 9.05 -9.31 -13.82
C ALA A 70 9.52 -10.25 -12.70
N VAL A 71 10.61 -11.00 -12.90
CA VAL A 71 11.14 -11.92 -11.88
C VAL A 71 11.54 -11.19 -10.59
N PRO A 72 12.37 -10.12 -10.63
CA PRO A 72 12.69 -9.37 -9.42
C PRO A 72 11.48 -8.76 -8.72
N LEU A 73 10.55 -8.16 -9.47
CA LEU A 73 9.35 -7.54 -8.90
C LEU A 73 8.42 -8.56 -8.24
N ILE A 74 8.26 -9.74 -8.83
CA ILE A 74 7.49 -10.84 -8.24
C ILE A 74 8.15 -11.31 -6.95
N LEU A 75 9.48 -11.49 -6.93
CA LEU A 75 10.20 -11.90 -5.73
C LEU A 75 10.07 -10.87 -4.60
N VAL A 76 10.25 -9.58 -4.90
CA VAL A 76 10.08 -8.50 -3.92
C VAL A 76 8.64 -8.43 -3.41
N SER A 77 7.64 -8.64 -4.29
CA SER A 77 6.23 -8.60 -3.90
C SER A 77 5.84 -9.79 -3.01
N LEU A 78 6.30 -10.98 -3.37
CA LEU A 78 6.02 -12.20 -2.61
C LEU A 78 6.68 -12.16 -1.24
N THR A 79 7.93 -11.71 -1.17
CA THR A 79 8.69 -11.64 0.09
C THR A 79 8.25 -10.46 0.96
N GLY A 80 7.99 -9.29 0.37
CA GLY A 80 7.71 -8.06 1.11
C GLY A 80 6.25 -7.86 1.50
N GLN A 81 5.30 -8.37 0.71
CA GLN A 81 3.87 -8.09 0.93
C GLN A 81 3.07 -9.38 1.13
N PHE A 82 3.26 -10.40 0.29
CA PHE A 82 2.48 -11.62 0.37
C PHE A 82 2.78 -12.45 1.64
N LEU A 83 4.05 -12.81 1.86
CA LEU A 83 4.45 -13.64 2.99
C LEU A 83 4.13 -12.98 4.35
N PRO A 84 4.44 -11.69 4.57
CA PRO A 84 4.06 -11.02 5.82
C PRO A 84 2.54 -10.89 5.98
N GLY A 85 1.81 -10.59 4.91
CA GLY A 85 0.35 -10.50 4.96
C GLY A 85 -0.30 -11.84 5.35
N MET A 86 0.16 -12.94 4.77
CA MET A 86 -0.29 -14.29 5.14
C MET A 86 0.09 -14.65 6.58
N ALA A 87 1.28 -14.26 7.03
CA ALA A 87 1.70 -14.48 8.42
C ALA A 87 0.79 -13.73 9.40
N ILE A 88 0.43 -12.48 9.11
CA ILE A 88 -0.51 -11.68 9.92
C ILE A 88 -1.88 -12.35 9.99
N MET A 89 -2.43 -12.83 8.88
CA MET A 89 -3.70 -13.56 8.87
C MET A 89 -3.65 -14.79 9.78
N LYS A 90 -2.57 -15.58 9.66
CA LYS A 90 -2.39 -16.78 10.48
C LYS A 90 -2.22 -16.47 11.97
N LEU A 91 -1.46 -15.44 12.32
CA LEU A 91 -1.32 -14.95 13.70
C LEU A 91 -2.64 -14.40 14.26
N SER A 92 -3.48 -13.84 13.38
CA SER A 92 -4.80 -13.36 13.74
C SER A 92 -5.80 -14.50 13.94
N GLY A 93 -5.48 -15.72 13.53
CA GLY A 93 -6.31 -16.92 13.69
C GLY A 93 -7.07 -17.33 12.41
N TYR A 94 -6.81 -16.66 11.29
CA TYR A 94 -7.39 -17.01 9.99
C TYR A 94 -6.46 -17.98 9.26
N ASP A 95 -6.86 -19.25 9.12
CA ASP A 95 -6.14 -20.25 8.31
C ASP A 95 -6.70 -20.29 6.89
N THR A 96 -6.47 -19.21 6.14
CA THR A 96 -6.91 -19.12 4.74
C THR A 96 -5.84 -19.70 3.80
N PRO A 97 -6.21 -20.57 2.84
CA PRO A 97 -5.25 -21.10 1.88
C PRO A 97 -4.69 -19.99 0.98
N ALA A 98 -3.36 -19.96 0.82
CA ALA A 98 -2.65 -18.99 -0.01
C ALA A 98 -3.01 -19.07 -1.51
N LYS A 99 -3.25 -20.29 -2.02
CA LYS A 99 -3.48 -20.56 -3.45
C LYS A 99 -4.59 -19.71 -4.06
N PRO A 100 -5.84 -19.70 -3.54
CA PRO A 100 -6.91 -18.90 -4.11
C PRO A 100 -6.62 -17.39 -4.06
N ILE A 101 -5.95 -16.89 -3.02
CA ILE A 101 -5.57 -15.47 -2.92
C ILE A 101 -4.63 -15.10 -4.06
N ILE A 102 -3.54 -15.88 -4.25
CA ILE A 102 -2.56 -15.64 -5.31
C ILE A 102 -3.23 -15.72 -6.69
N THR A 103 -4.10 -16.70 -6.91
CA THR A 103 -4.79 -16.86 -8.21
C THR A 103 -5.65 -15.65 -8.52
N VAL A 104 -6.49 -15.20 -7.59
CA VAL A 104 -7.37 -14.04 -7.79
C VAL A 104 -6.56 -12.77 -7.99
N THR A 105 -5.52 -12.52 -7.19
CA THR A 105 -4.69 -11.32 -7.35
C THR A 105 -3.92 -11.33 -8.67
N SER A 106 -3.50 -12.50 -9.15
CA SER A 106 -2.80 -12.65 -10.43
C SER A 106 -3.74 -12.40 -11.61
N ILE A 107 -4.97 -12.93 -11.56
CA ILE A 107 -6.00 -12.66 -12.58
C ILE A 107 -6.36 -11.17 -12.60
N ALA A 108 -6.56 -10.56 -11.43
CA ALA A 108 -6.82 -9.13 -11.32
C ALA A 108 -5.66 -8.29 -11.87
N SER A 109 -4.42 -8.67 -11.57
CA SER A 109 -3.22 -8.02 -12.10
C SER A 109 -3.17 -8.09 -13.64
N LEU A 110 -3.50 -9.24 -14.21
CA LEU A 110 -3.53 -9.42 -15.67
C LEU A 110 -4.62 -8.55 -16.32
N ALA A 111 -5.81 -8.49 -15.72
CA ALA A 111 -6.89 -7.64 -16.20
C ALA A 111 -6.52 -6.15 -16.16
N VAL A 112 -5.87 -5.72 -15.08
CA VAL A 112 -5.46 -4.33 -14.88
C VAL A 112 -4.23 -3.95 -15.72
N ALA A 113 -3.38 -4.93 -16.08
CA ALA A 113 -2.26 -4.72 -17.00
C ALA A 113 -2.71 -4.24 -18.40
N CYS A 114 -3.87 -4.69 -18.89
CA CYS A 114 -4.45 -4.21 -20.17
C CYS A 114 -4.79 -2.71 -20.16
N VAL A 115 -4.87 -2.11 -18.98
CA VAL A 115 -5.16 -0.69 -18.77
C VAL A 115 -3.91 0.06 -18.27
N GLY A 116 -2.75 -0.61 -18.27
CA GLY A 116 -1.48 -0.06 -17.78
C GLY A 116 -1.36 0.03 -16.25
N GLY A 117 -2.24 -0.64 -15.51
CA GLY A 117 -2.13 -0.67 -14.06
C GLY A 117 -1.06 -1.64 -13.55
N ILE A 118 -0.66 -1.42 -12.31
CA ILE A 118 0.43 -2.15 -11.64
C ILE A 118 -0.03 -3.48 -11.04
N THR A 119 0.93 -4.32 -10.65
CA THR A 119 0.69 -5.62 -10.01
C THR A 119 -0.12 -5.48 -8.72
N ILE A 120 -1.10 -6.36 -8.54
CA ILE A 120 -1.96 -6.46 -7.37
C ILE A 120 -1.48 -7.62 -6.50
N VAL A 121 -1.26 -7.35 -5.23
CA VAL A 121 -0.74 -8.28 -4.22
C VAL A 121 -1.42 -7.99 -2.88
N LEU A 122 -1.44 -8.98 -1.99
CA LEU A 122 -1.96 -8.84 -0.63
C LEU A 122 -1.28 -7.66 0.10
N ALA A 123 -2.06 -6.69 0.55
CA ALA A 123 -1.53 -5.53 1.26
C ALA A 123 -1.27 -5.87 2.74
N SER A 124 -0.02 -6.26 3.06
CA SER A 124 0.37 -6.67 4.43
C SER A 124 0.12 -5.57 5.46
N ILE A 125 0.45 -4.32 5.13
CA ILE A 125 0.28 -3.18 6.04
C ILE A 125 -1.21 -2.97 6.35
N THR A 126 -2.05 -2.99 5.33
CA THR A 126 -3.50 -2.86 5.49
C THR A 126 -4.07 -4.03 6.28
N ALA A 127 -3.62 -5.27 6.00
CA ALA A 127 -4.01 -6.45 6.77
C ALA A 127 -3.61 -6.33 8.25
N ALA A 128 -2.40 -5.83 8.56
CA ALA A 128 -1.96 -5.58 9.93
C ALA A 128 -2.85 -4.55 10.65
N LEU A 129 -3.25 -3.49 9.94
CA LEU A 129 -4.12 -2.45 10.50
C LEU A 129 -5.55 -2.98 10.74
N CYS A 130 -6.12 -3.69 9.77
CA CYS A 130 -7.48 -4.21 9.86
C CYS A 130 -7.63 -5.42 10.79
N MET A 131 -6.56 -6.19 11.00
CA MET A 131 -6.54 -7.36 11.90
C MET A 131 -5.88 -7.05 13.25
N GLY A 132 -5.47 -5.80 13.46
CA GLY A 132 -4.95 -5.32 14.74
C GLY A 132 -6.03 -5.30 15.81
N LYS A 133 -5.61 -5.40 17.07
CA LYS A 133 -6.51 -5.30 18.25
C LYS A 133 -7.29 -3.97 18.30
N ASP A 134 -6.80 -2.97 17.58
CA ASP A 134 -7.42 -1.66 17.41
C ASP A 134 -8.69 -1.68 16.54
N ALA A 135 -8.84 -2.67 15.65
CA ALA A 135 -9.98 -2.77 14.73
C ALA A 135 -11.17 -3.54 15.34
N HIS A 136 -10.92 -4.67 16.01
CA HIS A 136 -11.92 -5.39 16.79
C HIS A 136 -11.26 -6.21 17.91
N GLU A 137 -11.80 -6.14 19.14
CA GLU A 137 -11.21 -6.81 20.31
C GLU A 137 -11.52 -8.31 20.40
N LEU A 138 -12.60 -8.79 19.74
CA LEU A 138 -13.09 -10.16 19.84
C LEU A 138 -12.94 -10.90 18.51
N LYS A 139 -12.29 -12.06 18.52
CA LYS A 139 -11.99 -12.85 17.30
C LYS A 139 -13.18 -13.62 16.70
N GLU A 140 -14.37 -13.58 17.31
CA GLU A 140 -15.40 -14.61 17.10
C GLU A 140 -16.85 -14.09 16.91
N LYS A 141 -17.05 -12.90 16.34
CA LYS A 141 -18.37 -12.49 15.82
C LYS A 141 -18.26 -11.81 14.47
#